data_AF-A0A7S1LVC5-F1
#
_entry.id   AF-A0A7S1LVC5-F1
#
_cell.length_a   1.000
_cell.length_b   1.000
_cell.length_c   1.000
_cell.angle_alpha   90.00
_cell.angle_beta   90.00
_cell.angle_gamma   90.00
#
_symmetry.space_group_name_H-M   'P 1'
#
loop_
_entity.id
_entity.type
_entity.pdbx_description
1 polymer ?
#
loop_
_entity_poly.entity_id
_entity_poly.type
_entity_poly.pdbx_seq_one_letter_code
_entity_poly.pdbx_strand_id
1 'polypeptide(L)'
;LKRGPALAVMAAVSLPPHALAEPHLSANDSALTQLPAGTALEPFDWDDEKLREAIALFEHGEFAQAKLTATEAAGALAGAAPSLTHLRDNGEPRQADGWREALDELATVYEDARDAERAEALYLRMLAWREGSEQYRSGHFSVAEQLFNKSPEYKTVEDATWFLKGLRPDDGHSVPEVVGLLALGEEVAAKAAVAVWTLALRPQQRPRITECGGLELVAKAVTYHLENAELQAAGCGALRLLCTSHRLAHRNRKVLITKLRGAEALAAVLRCHQNDPEVQREACGALKAVAAKHPVGAQRIIDCGGIMLCLKAMTECPDEAVGDAACGAIAELQCAAPPVGQRSGGDASDELDARRLRAERE
;
A
#
# COMPACT_ATOMS: atom_id res chain seq x y z
N LEU A 1 33.44 -31.89 -20.85
CA LEU A 1 33.60 -30.80 -19.86
C LEU A 1 32.37 -29.90 -19.94
N LYS A 2 31.28 -30.36 -19.33
CA LYS A 2 30.58 -29.72 -18.19
C LYS A 2 30.02 -28.32 -18.51
N ARG A 3 28.83 -28.29 -19.14
CA ARG A 3 27.82 -27.23 -18.91
C ARG A 3 26.93 -27.74 -17.78
N GLY A 4 26.96 -27.05 -16.64
CA GLY A 4 26.13 -27.28 -15.43
C GLY A 4 24.92 -26.33 -15.40
N PRO A 5 23.93 -26.58 -14.54
CA PRO A 5 22.53 -26.67 -14.95
C PRO A 5 21.74 -25.37 -14.77
N ALA A 6 21.00 -24.97 -15.80
CA ALA A 6 20.00 -23.89 -15.78
C ALA A 6 18.57 -24.40 -16.08
N LEU A 7 18.31 -25.69 -15.91
CA LEU A 7 17.04 -26.34 -16.25
C LEU A 7 16.70 -27.41 -15.20
N ALA A 8 16.17 -26.97 -14.05
CA ALA A 8 15.56 -27.87 -13.06
C ALA A 8 14.51 -27.22 -12.14
N VAL A 9 14.00 -26.01 -12.43
CA VAL A 9 12.91 -25.38 -11.64
C VAL A 9 11.68 -25.00 -12.49
N MET A 10 11.65 -25.38 -13.78
CA MET A 10 10.47 -25.18 -14.66
C MET A 10 9.73 -26.47 -15.03
N ALA A 11 9.63 -27.42 -14.10
CA ALA A 11 8.88 -28.67 -14.32
C ALA A 11 7.96 -29.00 -13.15
N ALA A 12 6.97 -28.15 -12.90
CA ALA A 12 5.74 -28.49 -12.19
C ALA A 12 4.53 -27.75 -12.76
N VAL A 13 4.43 -27.69 -14.10
CA VAL A 13 3.16 -27.43 -14.80
C VAL A 13 3.10 -28.45 -15.93
N SER A 14 2.57 -29.63 -15.60
CA SER A 14 2.24 -30.65 -16.60
C SER A 14 0.88 -30.31 -17.18
N LEU A 15 0.86 -29.79 -18.40
CA LEU A 15 -0.27 -29.95 -19.33
C LEU A 15 0.01 -31.19 -20.19
N PRO A 16 -1.04 -31.84 -20.72
CA PRO A 16 -1.04 -32.06 -22.17
C PRO A 16 -2.39 -31.78 -22.87
N PRO A 17 -2.37 -31.71 -24.22
CA PRO A 17 -3.19 -30.81 -25.03
C PRO A 17 -4.19 -31.54 -25.97
N HIS A 18 -5.11 -30.79 -26.57
CA HIS A 18 -5.72 -30.93 -27.92
C HIS A 18 -6.90 -29.92 -27.94
N ALA A 19 -7.19 -29.11 -28.95
CA ALA A 19 -6.76 -29.03 -30.33
C ALA A 19 -6.95 -27.59 -30.84
N LEU A 20 -6.11 -27.22 -31.81
CA LEU A 20 -6.24 -26.06 -32.67
C LEU A 20 -7.53 -26.15 -33.51
N ALA A 21 -8.35 -25.11 -33.50
CA ALA A 21 -9.12 -24.64 -34.66
C ALA A 21 -9.73 -23.26 -34.33
N GLU A 22 -9.21 -22.20 -34.94
CA GLU A 22 -10.11 -21.11 -35.37
C GLU A 22 -11.03 -21.71 -36.45
N PRO A 23 -12.34 -21.36 -36.49
CA PRO A 23 -12.68 -20.14 -37.24
C PRO A 23 -14.02 -19.43 -36.90
N HIS A 24 -14.14 -18.22 -37.45
CA HIS A 24 -15.35 -17.49 -37.86
C HIS A 24 -16.17 -16.69 -36.82
N LEU A 25 -16.28 -15.39 -37.15
CA LEU A 25 -17.35 -14.48 -36.78
C LEU A 25 -18.75 -15.09 -37.00
N SER A 26 -19.62 -14.97 -35.99
CA SER A 26 -21.07 -14.85 -36.17
C SER A 26 -21.70 -14.21 -34.94
N ALA A 27 -22.52 -13.19 -35.19
CA ALA A 27 -23.43 -12.58 -34.23
C ALA A 27 -24.49 -13.60 -33.75
N ASN A 28 -24.76 -13.63 -32.44
CA ASN A 28 -26.08 -13.39 -31.84
C ASN A 28 -26.08 -13.75 -30.34
N ASP A 29 -26.48 -12.75 -29.57
CA ASP A 29 -27.36 -12.77 -28.40
C ASP A 29 -27.44 -13.97 -27.43
N SER A 30 -27.44 -13.54 -26.16
CA SER A 30 -28.30 -14.01 -25.07
C SER A 30 -27.94 -15.32 -24.35
N ALA A 31 -26.98 -15.24 -23.43
CA ALA A 31 -26.97 -16.05 -22.19
C ALA A 31 -25.98 -15.49 -21.13
N LEU A 32 -26.00 -14.19 -20.84
CA LEU A 32 -25.29 -13.61 -19.69
C LEU A 32 -26.22 -13.50 -18.47
N THR A 33 -26.71 -14.64 -17.99
CA THR A 33 -27.39 -14.72 -16.70
C THR A 33 -26.90 -15.93 -15.91
N GLN A 34 -26.45 -15.63 -14.69
CA GLN A 34 -26.20 -16.53 -13.56
C GLN A 34 -24.83 -17.24 -13.51
N LEU A 35 -23.82 -16.51 -13.01
CA LEU A 35 -22.76 -17.08 -12.17
C LEU A 35 -23.05 -16.69 -10.71
N PRO A 36 -22.87 -17.61 -9.75
CA PRO A 36 -23.25 -17.39 -8.36
C PRO A 36 -22.37 -16.33 -7.72
N ALA A 37 -23.00 -15.48 -6.90
CA ALA A 37 -22.33 -14.59 -5.96
C ALA A 37 -21.53 -15.43 -4.95
N GLY A 38 -20.25 -15.68 -5.27
CA GLY A 38 -19.31 -16.38 -4.41
C GLY A 38 -18.32 -15.39 -3.82
N THR A 39 -18.59 -15.01 -2.56
CA THR A 39 -17.65 -14.48 -1.55
C THR A 39 -16.65 -13.42 -2.02
N ALA A 40 -16.94 -12.17 -1.67
CA ALA A 40 -15.91 -11.16 -1.52
C ALA A 40 -14.76 -11.75 -0.68
N LEU A 41 -13.58 -11.89 -1.27
CA LEU A 41 -12.36 -12.14 -0.52
C LEU A 41 -12.15 -10.92 0.38
N GLU A 42 -12.27 -11.15 1.69
CA GLU A 42 -11.92 -10.19 2.73
C GLU A 42 -10.55 -9.54 2.41
N PRO A 43 -10.38 -8.22 2.60
CA PRO A 43 -9.09 -7.58 2.49
C PRO A 43 -8.10 -8.30 3.41
N PHE A 44 -6.95 -8.68 2.86
CA PHE A 44 -5.87 -9.36 3.55
C PHE A 44 -5.50 -8.59 4.83
N ASP A 45 -5.72 -9.20 5.99
CA ASP A 45 -5.52 -8.60 7.30
C ASP A 45 -4.02 -8.52 7.58
N TRP A 46 -3.48 -7.30 7.60
CA TRP A 46 -2.06 -7.00 7.76
C TRP A 46 -1.67 -6.90 9.23
N ASP A 47 -2.09 -7.84 10.07
CA ASP A 47 -1.67 -7.86 11.47
C ASP A 47 -0.95 -9.16 11.81
N ASP A 48 0.27 -9.24 11.28
CA ASP A 48 1.26 -10.22 11.70
C ASP A 48 2.40 -9.47 12.39
N GLU A 49 2.07 -8.91 13.55
CA GLU A 49 2.92 -8.06 14.39
C GLU A 49 4.30 -8.71 14.64
N LYS A 50 4.32 -10.04 14.82
CA LYS A 50 5.55 -10.82 14.99
C LYS A 50 6.43 -10.87 13.73
N LEU A 51 5.85 -10.86 12.53
CA LEU A 51 6.65 -10.80 11.30
C LEU A 51 7.25 -9.41 11.11
N ARG A 52 6.54 -8.35 11.47
CA ARG A 52 7.10 -6.98 11.48
C ARG A 52 8.27 -6.88 12.46
N GLU A 53 8.12 -7.46 13.65
CA GLU A 53 9.16 -7.52 14.68
C GLU A 53 10.38 -8.34 14.20
N ALA A 54 10.16 -9.49 13.56
CA ALA A 54 11.24 -10.29 13.00
C ALA A 54 12.02 -9.55 11.89
N ILE A 55 11.31 -8.81 11.04
CA ILE A 55 11.94 -7.97 10.01
C ILE A 55 12.78 -6.86 10.65
N ALA A 56 12.25 -6.16 11.66
CA ALA A 56 12.97 -5.12 12.37
C ALA A 56 14.25 -5.66 13.04
N LEU A 57 14.17 -6.82 13.70
CA LEU A 57 15.34 -7.48 14.31
C LEU A 57 16.39 -7.88 13.27
N PHE A 58 15.95 -8.29 12.07
CA PHE A 58 16.85 -8.61 10.96
C PHE A 58 17.58 -7.36 10.44
N GLU A 59 16.87 -6.23 10.31
CA GLU A 59 17.44 -4.94 9.88
C GLU A 59 18.49 -4.40 10.88
N HIS A 60 18.30 -4.65 12.18
CA HIS A 60 19.25 -4.26 13.22
C HIS A 60 20.45 -5.22 13.39
N GLY A 61 20.52 -6.29 12.58
CA GLY A 61 21.59 -7.28 12.65
C GLY A 61 21.47 -8.24 13.84
N GLU A 62 20.31 -8.28 14.51
CA GLU A 62 19.99 -9.18 15.63
C GLU A 62 19.41 -10.51 15.11
N PHE A 63 20.21 -11.23 14.31
CA PHE A 63 19.77 -12.40 13.55
C PHE A 63 19.19 -13.53 14.41
N ALA A 64 19.78 -13.84 15.57
CA ALA A 64 19.25 -14.83 16.52
C ALA A 64 17.84 -14.51 17.02
N GLN A 65 17.54 -13.22 17.27
CA GLN A 65 16.24 -12.79 17.75
C GLN A 65 15.23 -12.71 16.61
N ALA A 66 15.67 -12.25 15.43
CA ALA A 66 14.85 -12.25 14.21
C ALA A 66 14.36 -13.67 13.87
N LYS A 67 15.24 -14.65 13.98
CA LYS A 67 14.96 -16.09 13.83
C LYS A 67 13.91 -16.60 14.82
N LEU A 68 14.12 -16.33 16.11
CA LEU A 68 13.20 -16.77 17.16
C LEU A 68 11.79 -16.17 16.97
N THR A 69 11.73 -14.91 16.57
CA THR A 69 10.47 -14.20 16.32
C THR A 69 9.77 -14.69 15.04
N ALA A 70 10.52 -14.97 13.98
CA ALA A 70 9.99 -15.54 12.73
C ALA A 70 9.42 -16.96 12.92
N THR A 71 10.13 -17.81 13.67
CA THR A 71 9.67 -19.17 14.02
C THR A 71 8.44 -19.14 14.92
N GLU A 72 8.37 -18.22 15.88
CA GLU A 72 7.18 -18.01 16.70
C GLU A 72 5.99 -17.52 15.89
N ALA A 73 6.20 -16.63 14.91
CA ALA A 73 5.15 -16.19 13.99
C ALA A 73 4.62 -17.35 13.14
N ALA A 74 5.51 -18.24 12.67
CA ALA A 74 5.14 -19.45 11.94
C ALA A 74 4.40 -20.47 12.83
N GLY A 75 4.83 -20.64 14.08
CA GLY A 75 4.23 -21.56 15.05
C GLY A 75 2.89 -21.09 15.63
N ALA A 76 2.68 -19.78 15.80
CA ALA A 76 1.44 -19.22 16.35
C ALA A 76 0.22 -19.46 15.44
N LEU A 77 0.42 -19.50 14.11
CA LEU A 77 -0.62 -19.86 13.13
C LEU A 77 -1.02 -21.33 13.20
N ALA A 78 -0.13 -22.22 13.67
CA ALA A 78 -0.45 -23.63 13.90
C ALA A 78 -1.20 -23.88 15.22
N GLY A 79 -1.18 -22.92 16.16
CA GLY A 79 -1.75 -23.05 17.51
C GLY A 79 -3.25 -22.71 17.64
N ALA A 80 -3.90 -22.22 16.59
CA ALA A 80 -5.30 -21.79 16.62
C ALA A 80 -6.24 -22.66 15.77
N ALA A 81 -6.24 -23.98 15.99
CA ALA A 81 -7.37 -24.85 15.63
C ALA A 81 -7.39 -26.13 16.50
N PRO A 82 -8.56 -26.54 17.04
CA PRO A 82 -8.66 -27.75 17.82
C PRO A 82 -8.53 -29.00 16.93
N SER A 83 -7.96 -30.04 17.53
CA SER A 83 -7.62 -31.33 16.93
C SER A 83 -8.81 -31.99 16.24
N LEU A 84 -8.64 -32.45 15.00
CA LEU A 84 -9.44 -33.55 14.44
C LEU A 84 -8.60 -34.43 13.51
N THR A 85 -8.29 -35.61 14.03
CA THR A 85 -7.98 -36.81 13.26
C THR A 85 -9.20 -37.23 12.42
N HIS A 86 -8.91 -37.78 11.24
CA HIS A 86 -9.84 -38.34 10.25
C HIS A 86 -10.67 -37.34 9.45
N LEU A 87 -10.21 -37.03 8.23
CA LEU A 87 -10.83 -37.52 6.99
C LEU A 87 -10.01 -37.02 5.80
N ARG A 88 -9.61 -37.98 4.97
CA ARG A 88 -9.14 -37.77 3.61
C ARG A 88 -10.29 -37.14 2.82
N ASP A 89 -10.22 -35.84 2.58
CA ASP A 89 -10.96 -35.25 1.47
C ASP A 89 -10.19 -34.09 0.85
N ASN A 90 -10.26 -34.05 -0.47
CA ASN A 90 -9.46 -33.20 -1.33
C ASN A 90 -9.84 -31.73 -1.15
N GLY A 91 -8.99 -30.96 -0.50
CA GLY A 91 -9.05 -29.50 -0.45
C GLY A 91 -7.63 -28.98 -0.34
N GLU A 92 -7.29 -28.00 -1.18
CA GLU A 92 -5.95 -27.42 -1.27
C GLU A 92 -5.39 -27.09 0.13
N PRO A 93 -4.10 -27.42 0.41
CA PRO A 93 -3.49 -27.00 1.66
C PRO A 93 -3.53 -25.47 1.69
N ARG A 94 -4.12 -24.89 2.75
CA ARG A 94 -3.89 -23.49 3.09
C ARG A 94 -2.37 -23.30 3.10
N GLN A 95 -1.88 -22.55 2.12
CA GLN A 95 -0.47 -22.35 1.85
C GLN A 95 0.15 -21.74 3.11
N ALA A 96 0.76 -22.58 3.95
CA ALA A 96 1.59 -22.12 5.04
C ALA A 96 2.66 -21.21 4.43
N ASP A 97 2.85 -20.03 5.02
CA ASP A 97 3.64 -18.93 4.47
C ASP A 97 5.11 -19.33 4.32
N GLY A 98 5.47 -19.99 3.21
CA GLY A 98 6.84 -20.45 2.92
C GLY A 98 7.88 -19.32 2.87
N TRP A 99 7.44 -18.07 2.84
CA TRP A 99 8.30 -16.89 2.98
C TRP A 99 8.84 -16.70 4.40
N ARG A 100 8.05 -17.05 5.42
CA ARG A 100 8.49 -16.98 6.83
C ARG A 100 9.54 -18.05 7.13
N GLU A 101 9.31 -19.26 6.62
CA GLU A 101 10.28 -20.36 6.69
C GLU A 101 11.56 -20.01 5.92
N ALA A 102 11.45 -19.39 4.74
CA ALA A 102 12.62 -18.94 3.97
C ALA A 102 13.39 -17.81 4.67
N LEU A 103 12.72 -16.87 5.34
CA LEU A 103 13.34 -15.82 6.14
C LEU A 103 14.07 -16.41 7.36
N ASP A 104 13.46 -17.39 8.02
CA ASP A 104 14.03 -18.10 9.15
C ASP A 104 15.30 -18.89 8.74
N GLU A 105 15.21 -19.70 7.68
CA GLU A 105 16.36 -20.40 7.11
C GLU A 105 17.48 -19.43 6.71
N LEU A 106 17.13 -18.28 6.13
CA LEU A 106 18.10 -17.25 5.77
C LEU A 106 18.81 -16.66 6.98
N ALA A 107 18.07 -16.28 8.03
CA ALA A 107 18.66 -15.80 9.28
C ALA A 107 19.64 -16.83 9.87
N THR A 108 19.29 -18.12 9.85
CA THR A 108 20.17 -19.20 10.36
C THR A 108 21.48 -19.33 9.60
N VAL A 109 21.42 -19.34 8.26
CA VAL A 109 22.59 -19.60 7.41
C VAL A 109 23.60 -18.43 7.49
N TYR A 110 23.12 -17.21 7.65
CA TYR A 110 23.98 -16.03 7.66
C TYR A 110 24.57 -15.68 9.03
N GLU A 111 23.88 -16.02 10.12
CA GLU A 111 24.44 -15.95 11.47
C GLU A 111 25.65 -16.88 11.63
N ASP A 112 25.58 -18.08 11.04
CA ASP A 112 26.69 -19.05 11.03
C ASP A 112 27.86 -18.63 10.12
N ALA A 113 27.60 -17.82 9.08
CA ALA A 113 28.59 -17.45 8.06
C ALA A 113 29.25 -16.07 8.26
N ARG A 114 28.70 -15.19 9.12
CA ARG A 114 29.12 -13.77 9.31
C ARG A 114 29.20 -12.96 7.99
N ASP A 115 28.33 -13.26 7.03
CA ASP A 115 28.37 -12.68 5.68
C ASP A 115 27.17 -11.75 5.45
N ALA A 116 27.28 -10.51 5.92
CA ALA A 116 26.20 -9.52 5.92
C ALA A 116 25.77 -9.07 4.51
N GLU A 117 26.71 -8.94 3.57
CA GLU A 117 26.43 -8.47 2.21
C GLU A 117 25.52 -9.46 1.43
N ARG A 118 25.73 -10.77 1.64
CA ARG A 118 24.87 -11.78 1.01
C ARG A 118 23.48 -11.87 1.65
N ALA A 119 23.37 -11.57 2.95
CA ALA A 119 22.10 -11.51 3.66
C ALA A 119 21.25 -10.33 3.15
N GLU A 120 21.85 -9.15 2.97
CA GLU A 120 21.20 -7.95 2.44
C GLU A 120 20.65 -8.17 1.02
N ALA A 121 21.46 -8.76 0.13
CA ALA A 121 21.05 -9.08 -1.23
C ALA A 121 19.83 -10.02 -1.29
N LEU A 122 19.78 -11.02 -0.42
CA LEU A 122 18.67 -11.98 -0.37
C LEU A 122 17.43 -11.38 0.27
N TYR A 123 17.59 -10.57 1.31
CA TYR A 123 16.51 -9.81 1.92
C TYR A 123 15.81 -8.89 0.89
N LEU A 124 16.58 -8.10 0.14
CA LEU A 124 16.03 -7.22 -0.91
C LEU A 124 15.32 -8.02 -2.01
N ARG A 125 15.87 -9.18 -2.41
CA ARG A 125 15.23 -10.08 -3.37
C ARG A 125 13.90 -10.61 -2.86
N MET A 126 13.82 -11.02 -1.59
CA MET A 126 12.59 -11.55 -1.02
C MET A 126 11.50 -10.50 -0.96
N LEU A 127 11.84 -9.28 -0.51
CA LEU A 127 10.90 -8.16 -0.51
C LEU A 127 10.39 -7.86 -1.93
N ALA A 128 11.31 -7.81 -2.91
CA ALA A 128 10.95 -7.60 -4.31
C ALA A 128 9.98 -8.66 -4.84
N TRP A 129 10.25 -9.94 -4.57
CA TRP A 129 9.38 -11.03 -5.01
C TRP A 129 8.02 -11.08 -4.30
N ARG A 130 8.02 -10.81 -2.98
CA ARG A 130 6.78 -10.74 -2.19
C ARG A 130 5.88 -9.65 -2.74
N GLU A 131 6.40 -8.43 -2.83
CA GLU A 131 5.60 -7.32 -3.32
C GLU A 131 5.25 -7.50 -4.79
N GLY A 132 6.16 -8.01 -5.62
CA GLY A 132 5.88 -8.32 -7.02
C GLY A 132 4.67 -9.27 -7.15
N SER A 133 4.57 -10.27 -6.27
CA SER A 133 3.44 -11.20 -6.23
C SER A 133 2.13 -10.55 -5.77
N GLU A 134 2.18 -9.59 -4.84
CA GLU A 134 1.01 -8.81 -4.41
C GLU A 134 0.53 -7.84 -5.50
N GLN A 135 1.46 -7.15 -6.15
CA GLN A 135 1.16 -6.22 -7.24
C GLN A 135 0.63 -6.94 -8.48
N TYR A 136 1.15 -8.13 -8.77
CA TYR A 136 0.61 -9.01 -9.81
C TYR A 136 -0.86 -9.37 -9.55
N ARG A 137 -1.18 -9.80 -8.31
CA ARG A 137 -2.56 -10.10 -7.90
C ARG A 137 -3.47 -8.87 -7.96
N SER A 138 -2.92 -7.68 -7.72
CA SER A 138 -3.64 -6.41 -7.76
C SER A 138 -3.81 -5.86 -9.20
N GLY A 139 -3.24 -6.52 -10.21
CA GLY A 139 -3.31 -6.13 -11.62
C GLY A 139 -2.25 -5.10 -12.06
N HIS A 140 -1.29 -4.76 -11.21
CA HIS A 140 -0.19 -3.84 -11.50
C HIS A 140 1.01 -4.60 -12.10
N PHE A 141 0.81 -5.17 -13.29
CA PHE A 141 1.78 -6.06 -13.93
C PHE A 141 3.13 -5.41 -14.23
N SER A 142 3.16 -4.11 -14.53
CA SER A 142 4.41 -3.41 -14.85
C SER A 142 5.36 -3.33 -13.66
N VAL A 143 4.87 -3.02 -12.46
CA VAL A 143 5.69 -2.99 -11.24
C VAL A 143 6.08 -4.41 -10.84
N ALA A 144 5.15 -5.37 -10.93
CA ALA A 144 5.44 -6.77 -10.64
C ALA A 144 6.56 -7.32 -11.53
N GLU A 145 6.47 -7.12 -12.85
CA GLU A 145 7.49 -7.54 -13.81
C GLU A 145 8.85 -6.89 -13.51
N GLN A 146 8.87 -5.59 -13.21
CA GLN A 146 10.11 -4.89 -12.85
C GLN A 146 10.73 -5.47 -11.57
N LEU A 147 9.94 -5.67 -10.52
CA LEU A 147 10.40 -6.25 -9.26
C LEU A 147 10.99 -7.65 -9.46
N PHE A 148 10.34 -8.50 -10.25
CA PHE A 148 10.87 -9.84 -10.55
C PHE A 148 12.18 -9.78 -11.35
N ASN A 149 12.22 -8.96 -12.42
CA ASN A 149 13.37 -8.87 -13.31
C ASN A 149 14.59 -8.23 -12.64
N LYS A 150 14.37 -7.22 -11.78
CA LYS A 150 15.43 -6.46 -11.10
C LYS A 150 15.87 -7.07 -9.79
N SER A 151 15.07 -7.92 -9.17
CA SER A 151 15.46 -8.61 -7.92
C SER A 151 16.87 -9.22 -7.94
N PRO A 152 17.37 -9.89 -9.00
CA PRO A 152 18.71 -10.49 -8.97
C PRO A 152 19.83 -9.45 -8.96
N GLU A 153 19.55 -8.22 -9.41
CA GLU A 153 20.50 -7.10 -9.48
C GLU A 153 20.70 -6.42 -8.12
N TYR A 154 19.74 -6.54 -7.19
CA TYR A 154 19.82 -5.95 -5.85
C TYR A 154 20.82 -6.73 -4.97
N LYS A 155 22.07 -6.28 -4.96
CA LYS A 155 23.10 -6.82 -4.04
C LYS A 155 23.29 -5.94 -2.81
N THR A 156 23.19 -4.64 -2.98
CA THR A 156 23.25 -3.65 -1.90
C THR A 156 22.16 -2.59 -2.08
N VAL A 157 21.91 -1.79 -1.04
CA VAL A 157 21.09 -0.56 -1.13
C VAL A 157 21.59 0.36 -2.25
N GLU A 158 22.91 0.53 -2.44
CA GLU A 158 23.41 1.36 -3.55
C GLU A 158 23.08 0.79 -4.92
N ASP A 159 23.17 -0.53 -5.11
CA ASP A 159 22.84 -1.15 -6.40
C ASP A 159 21.35 -0.95 -6.73
N ALA A 160 20.47 -1.08 -5.73
CA ALA A 160 19.04 -0.83 -5.89
C ALA A 160 18.72 0.65 -6.18
N THR A 161 19.49 1.58 -5.63
CA THR A 161 19.19 3.03 -5.67
C THR A 161 20.06 3.82 -6.66
N TRP A 162 21.07 3.19 -7.25
CA TRP A 162 22.05 3.83 -8.13
C TRP A 162 21.39 4.62 -9.27
N PHE A 163 20.38 4.03 -9.93
CA PHE A 163 19.74 4.65 -11.09
C PHE A 163 18.94 5.92 -10.71
N LEU A 164 18.55 6.07 -9.43
CA LEU A 164 17.86 7.28 -8.95
C LEU A 164 18.72 8.53 -9.09
N LYS A 165 20.06 8.40 -9.02
CA LYS A 165 21.00 9.53 -9.19
C LYS A 165 20.93 10.16 -10.59
N GLY A 166 20.50 9.40 -11.60
CA GLY A 166 20.35 9.84 -12.98
C GLY A 166 18.92 10.18 -13.38
N LEU A 167 17.95 10.04 -12.46
CA LEU A 167 16.53 10.15 -12.77
C LEU A 167 16.17 11.59 -13.15
N ARG A 168 15.63 11.78 -14.36
CA ARG A 168 15.08 13.07 -14.77
C ARG A 168 13.58 13.10 -14.47
N PRO A 169 13.01 14.28 -14.14
CA PRO A 169 11.57 14.42 -13.90
C PRO A 169 10.68 14.01 -15.09
N ASP A 170 11.24 13.95 -16.31
CA ASP A 170 10.52 13.62 -17.53
C ASP A 170 10.56 12.11 -17.88
N ASP A 171 11.34 11.30 -17.14
CA ASP A 171 11.55 9.87 -17.40
C ASP A 171 10.34 9.03 -16.97
N GLY A 172 9.33 8.99 -17.84
CA GLY A 172 8.10 8.24 -17.57
C GLY A 172 8.26 6.71 -17.60
N HIS A 173 9.30 6.20 -18.27
CA HIS A 173 9.59 4.76 -18.34
C HIS A 173 10.18 4.21 -17.03
N SER A 174 10.74 5.09 -16.20
CA SER A 174 11.33 4.72 -14.90
C SER A 174 10.29 4.68 -13.77
N VAL A 175 9.05 5.16 -14.00
CA VAL A 175 8.01 5.23 -12.97
C VAL A 175 7.73 3.87 -12.31
N PRO A 176 7.52 2.76 -13.05
CA PRO A 176 7.28 1.46 -12.41
C PRO A 176 8.47 0.94 -11.61
N GLU A 177 9.69 1.21 -12.08
CA GLU A 177 10.93 0.80 -11.39
C GLU A 177 11.10 1.56 -10.08
N VAL A 178 10.95 2.89 -10.10
CA VAL A 178 10.99 3.74 -8.90
C VAL A 178 9.89 3.36 -7.91
N VAL A 179 8.68 3.12 -8.40
CA VAL A 179 7.54 2.74 -7.54
C VAL A 179 7.77 1.38 -6.88
N GLY A 180 8.36 0.40 -7.58
CA GLY A 180 8.70 -0.90 -7.00
C GLY A 180 9.67 -0.80 -5.82
N LEU A 181 10.64 0.12 -5.89
CA LEU A 181 11.61 0.32 -4.81
C LEU A 181 10.98 0.71 -3.46
N LEU A 182 9.77 1.27 -3.44
CA LEU A 182 9.04 1.63 -2.20
C LEU A 182 8.73 0.43 -1.30
N ALA A 183 8.77 -0.78 -1.86
CA ALA A 183 8.49 -2.01 -1.11
C ALA A 183 9.75 -2.72 -0.60
N LEU A 184 10.92 -2.14 -0.87
CA LEU A 184 12.18 -2.63 -0.34
C LEU A 184 12.42 -2.05 1.06
N GLY A 185 13.57 -2.38 1.68
CA GLY A 185 13.90 -1.93 3.03
C GLY A 185 13.90 -0.41 3.20
N GLU A 186 13.88 0.04 4.45
CA GLU A 186 13.66 1.45 4.83
C GLU A 186 14.50 2.45 4.02
N GLU A 187 15.82 2.23 3.92
CA GLU A 187 16.72 3.15 3.23
C GLU A 187 16.43 3.27 1.73
N VAL A 188 16.02 2.16 1.09
CA VAL A 188 15.67 2.13 -0.33
C VAL A 188 14.31 2.80 -0.52
N ALA A 189 13.35 2.51 0.36
CA ALA A 189 12.02 3.10 0.33
C ALA A 189 12.07 4.62 0.53
N ALA A 190 12.95 5.14 1.41
CA ALA A 190 13.10 6.58 1.64
C ALA A 190 13.58 7.30 0.36
N LYS A 191 14.63 6.80 -0.27
CA LYS A 191 15.14 7.33 -1.56
C LYS A 191 14.10 7.21 -2.68
N ALA A 192 13.36 6.09 -2.71
CA ALA A 192 12.27 5.89 -3.67
C ALA A 192 11.12 6.88 -3.44
N ALA A 193 10.75 7.17 -2.19
CA ALA A 193 9.70 8.13 -1.86
C ALA A 193 10.07 9.54 -2.34
N VAL A 194 11.31 9.98 -2.15
CA VAL A 194 11.81 11.26 -2.67
C VAL A 194 11.74 11.29 -4.20
N ALA A 195 12.12 10.21 -4.87
CA ALA A 195 12.04 10.10 -6.33
C ALA A 195 10.59 10.14 -6.83
N VAL A 196 9.66 9.41 -6.20
CA VAL A 196 8.23 9.45 -6.52
C VAL A 196 7.65 10.84 -6.29
N TRP A 197 8.00 11.49 -5.18
CA TRP A 197 7.57 12.86 -4.91
C TRP A 197 8.03 13.82 -6.00
N THR A 198 9.31 13.73 -6.39
CA THR A 198 9.91 14.54 -7.46
C THR A 198 9.21 14.32 -8.80
N LEU A 199 8.93 13.07 -9.18
CA LEU A 199 8.17 12.75 -10.38
C LEU A 199 6.73 13.30 -10.31
N ALA A 200 6.10 13.19 -9.15
CA ALA A 200 4.73 13.66 -8.92
C ALA A 200 4.60 15.20 -8.98
N LEU A 201 5.69 15.97 -8.85
CA LEU A 201 5.66 17.41 -9.08
C LEU A 201 5.12 17.75 -10.48
N ARG A 202 5.42 16.91 -11.49
CA ARG A 202 4.88 17.04 -12.85
C ARG A 202 3.48 16.41 -12.95
N PRO A 203 2.41 17.19 -13.21
CA PRO A 203 1.05 16.65 -13.30
C PRO A 203 0.86 15.54 -14.32
N GLN A 204 1.70 15.50 -15.37
CA GLN A 204 1.68 14.50 -16.43
C GLN A 204 2.10 13.10 -15.95
N GLN A 205 2.96 13.01 -14.92
CA GLN A 205 3.43 11.72 -14.39
C GLN A 205 2.50 11.14 -13.31
N ARG A 206 1.69 11.97 -12.64
CA ARG A 206 0.80 11.53 -11.54
C ARG A 206 -0.17 10.41 -11.94
N PRO A 207 -0.82 10.44 -13.13
CA PRO A 207 -1.64 9.32 -13.58
C PRO A 207 -0.84 8.04 -13.76
N ARG A 208 0.39 8.11 -14.29
CA ARG A 208 1.25 6.94 -14.49
C ARG A 208 1.66 6.31 -13.16
N ILE A 209 2.05 7.14 -12.18
CA ILE A 209 2.36 6.68 -10.82
C ILE A 209 1.14 5.99 -10.20
N THR A 210 -0.05 6.52 -10.42
CA THR A 210 -1.30 5.91 -9.93
C THR A 210 -1.61 4.58 -10.62
N GLU A 211 -1.52 4.54 -11.94
CA GLU A 211 -1.87 3.37 -12.76
C GLU A 211 -0.95 2.18 -12.51
N CYS A 212 0.27 2.42 -12.01
CA CYS A 212 1.21 1.37 -11.63
C CYS A 212 1.18 1.00 -10.14
N GLY A 213 0.18 1.43 -9.37
CA GLY A 213 0.06 1.07 -7.94
C GLY A 213 0.89 1.91 -6.98
N GLY A 214 1.40 3.06 -7.42
CA GLY A 214 2.21 3.94 -6.59
C GLY A 214 1.46 4.56 -5.41
N LEU A 215 0.13 4.71 -5.50
CA LEU A 215 -0.67 5.19 -4.36
C LEU A 215 -0.64 4.18 -3.22
N GLU A 216 -0.86 2.91 -3.53
CA GLU A 216 -0.87 1.79 -2.60
C GLU A 216 0.50 1.61 -1.96
N LEU A 217 1.57 1.66 -2.76
CA LEU A 217 2.94 1.48 -2.29
C LEU A 217 3.44 2.65 -1.43
N VAL A 218 3.13 3.90 -1.80
CA VAL A 218 3.47 5.05 -0.95
C VAL A 218 2.72 4.98 0.37
N ALA A 219 1.42 4.65 0.35
CA ALA A 219 0.64 4.52 1.58
C ALA A 219 1.19 3.42 2.49
N LYS A 220 1.55 2.25 1.91
CA LYS A 220 2.23 1.17 2.63
C LYS A 220 3.54 1.68 3.26
N ALA A 221 4.45 2.25 2.47
CA ALA A 221 5.75 2.72 2.96
C ALA A 221 5.60 3.73 4.11
N VAL A 222 4.68 4.69 3.98
CA VAL A 222 4.34 5.67 5.03
C VAL A 222 3.86 4.99 6.32
N THR A 223 3.06 3.91 6.20
CA THR A 223 2.60 3.17 7.38
C THR A 223 3.68 2.28 8.02
N TYR A 224 4.59 1.71 7.22
CA TYR A 224 5.61 0.78 7.72
C TYR A 224 6.78 1.50 8.38
N HIS A 225 7.29 2.56 7.76
CA HIS A 225 8.51 3.24 8.21
C HIS A 225 8.17 4.54 8.92
N LEU A 226 7.33 4.46 9.96
CA LEU A 226 6.78 5.63 10.64
C LEU A 226 7.88 6.53 11.25
N GLU A 227 9.01 5.98 11.66
CA GLU A 227 10.09 6.70 12.34
C GLU A 227 11.02 7.45 11.38
N ASN A 228 11.00 7.14 10.08
CA ASN A 228 11.89 7.75 9.10
C ASN A 228 11.35 9.10 8.60
N ALA A 229 11.83 10.20 9.14
CA ALA A 229 11.34 11.55 8.82
C ALA A 229 11.42 11.90 7.32
N GLU A 230 12.49 11.51 6.62
CA GLU A 230 12.67 11.78 5.18
C GLU A 230 11.61 11.05 4.34
N LEU A 231 11.40 9.76 4.63
CA LEU A 231 10.34 8.96 4.00
C LEU A 231 8.96 9.55 4.30
N GLN A 232 8.72 9.99 5.54
CA GLN A 232 7.43 10.56 5.92
C GLN A 232 7.12 11.88 5.21
N ALA A 233 8.09 12.80 5.14
CA ALA A 233 7.96 14.04 4.39
C ALA A 233 7.69 13.76 2.90
N ALA A 234 8.52 12.92 2.28
CA ALA A 234 8.41 12.61 0.86
C ALA A 234 7.15 11.81 0.51
N GLY A 235 6.79 10.83 1.33
CA GLY A 235 5.59 10.02 1.19
C GLY A 235 4.32 10.86 1.32
N CYS A 236 4.23 11.71 2.34
CA CYS A 236 3.11 12.65 2.49
C CYS A 236 3.02 13.63 1.31
N GLY A 237 4.15 14.16 0.86
CA GLY A 237 4.23 15.03 -0.31
C GLY A 237 3.77 14.32 -1.59
N ALA A 238 4.17 13.08 -1.81
CA ALA A 238 3.70 12.26 -2.92
C ALA A 238 2.18 12.01 -2.84
N LEU A 239 1.65 11.59 -1.67
CA LEU A 239 0.20 11.38 -1.49
C LEU A 239 -0.61 12.65 -1.77
N ARG A 240 -0.14 13.81 -1.29
CA ARG A 240 -0.75 15.13 -1.57
C ARG A 240 -0.86 15.39 -3.07
N LEU A 241 0.22 15.14 -3.82
CA LEU A 241 0.24 15.37 -5.26
C LEU A 241 -0.59 14.34 -6.03
N LEU A 242 -0.57 13.07 -5.65
CA LEU A 242 -1.42 12.02 -6.21
C LEU A 242 -2.91 12.20 -5.86
N CYS A 243 -3.23 13.04 -4.88
CA CYS A 243 -4.60 13.43 -4.58
C CYS A 243 -4.98 14.79 -5.16
N THR A 244 -4.15 15.44 -6.01
CA THR A 244 -4.44 16.77 -6.56
C THR A 244 -4.08 16.92 -8.04
N SER A 245 -4.80 17.81 -8.72
CA SER A 245 -4.47 18.30 -10.07
C SER A 245 -4.21 17.23 -11.16
N HIS A 246 -4.93 16.10 -11.14
CA HIS A 246 -5.00 15.17 -12.27
C HIS A 246 -6.32 14.37 -12.29
N ARG A 247 -6.61 13.71 -13.42
CA ARG A 247 -7.88 13.00 -13.67
C ARG A 247 -8.22 11.87 -12.69
N LEU A 248 -7.22 11.23 -12.09
CA LEU A 248 -7.39 10.11 -11.16
C LEU A 248 -7.44 10.56 -9.69
N ALA A 249 -7.21 11.84 -9.38
CA ALA A 249 -7.11 12.35 -8.01
C ALA A 249 -8.35 12.02 -7.17
N HIS A 250 -9.56 12.13 -7.74
CA HIS A 250 -10.80 11.78 -7.03
C HIS A 250 -10.86 10.28 -6.68
N ARG A 251 -10.44 9.40 -7.60
CA ARG A 251 -10.35 7.96 -7.34
C ARG A 251 -9.30 7.69 -6.25
N ASN A 252 -8.16 8.37 -6.30
CA ASN A 252 -7.08 8.20 -5.33
C ASN A 252 -7.52 8.57 -3.92
N ARG A 253 -8.19 9.71 -3.73
CA ARG A 253 -8.75 10.09 -2.42
C ARG A 253 -9.70 9.02 -1.87
N LYS A 254 -10.58 8.48 -2.73
CA LYS A 254 -11.51 7.42 -2.33
C LYS A 254 -10.75 6.16 -1.90
N VAL A 255 -9.83 5.66 -2.73
CA VAL A 255 -9.05 4.45 -2.45
C VAL A 255 -8.22 4.61 -1.18
N LEU A 256 -7.53 5.76 -1.04
CA LEU A 256 -6.69 6.06 0.12
C LEU A 256 -7.48 6.02 1.43
N ILE A 257 -8.71 6.53 1.44
CA ILE A 257 -9.58 6.49 2.61
C ILE A 257 -10.21 5.11 2.84
N THR A 258 -10.76 4.49 1.80
CA THR A 258 -11.58 3.27 1.98
C THR A 258 -10.77 1.98 2.09
N LYS A 259 -9.58 1.93 1.47
CA LYS A 259 -8.79 0.70 1.37
C LYS A 259 -7.45 0.78 2.09
N LEU A 260 -6.84 1.96 2.12
CA LEU A 260 -5.45 2.12 2.59
C LEU A 260 -5.34 2.79 3.96
N ARG A 261 -6.47 3.02 4.65
CA ARG A 261 -6.51 3.67 5.98
C ARG A 261 -5.67 4.96 6.04
N GLY A 262 -5.69 5.74 4.96
CA GLY A 262 -4.79 6.87 4.80
C GLY A 262 -5.03 8.01 5.77
N ALA A 263 -6.25 8.15 6.33
CA ALA A 263 -6.52 9.13 7.38
C ALA A 263 -5.78 8.77 8.68
N GLU A 264 -5.82 7.49 9.06
CA GLU A 264 -5.14 6.94 10.22
C GLU A 264 -3.62 7.02 10.05
N ALA A 265 -3.12 6.69 8.85
CA ALA A 265 -1.70 6.80 8.52
C ALA A 265 -1.20 8.24 8.67
N LEU A 266 -1.84 9.21 8.01
CA LEU A 266 -1.45 10.62 8.11
C LEU A 266 -1.57 11.17 9.54
N ALA A 267 -2.57 10.71 10.31
CA ALA A 267 -2.70 11.08 11.71
C ALA A 267 -1.55 10.49 12.57
N ALA A 268 -1.08 9.27 12.27
CA ALA A 268 0.07 8.68 12.95
C ALA A 268 1.35 9.46 12.65
N VAL A 269 1.57 9.87 11.39
CA VAL A 269 2.72 10.69 10.99
C VAL A 269 2.78 11.99 11.76
N LEU A 270 1.67 12.73 11.82
CA LEU A 270 1.58 14.00 12.56
C LEU A 270 1.88 13.83 14.05
N ARG A 271 1.53 12.68 14.64
CA ARG A 271 1.83 12.38 16.06
C ARG A 271 3.28 11.95 16.28
N CYS A 272 3.88 11.23 15.34
CA CYS A 272 5.26 10.75 15.47
C CYS A 272 6.25 11.91 15.30
N HIS A 273 6.05 12.76 14.30
CA HIS A 273 6.99 13.80 13.88
C HIS A 273 6.57 15.21 14.29
N GLN A 274 6.17 15.39 15.56
CA GLN A 274 5.62 16.65 16.07
C GLN A 274 6.54 17.88 15.90
N ASN A 275 7.85 17.66 15.90
CA ASN A 275 8.87 18.73 15.86
C ASN A 275 9.54 18.87 14.48
N ASP A 276 9.13 18.09 13.48
CA ASP A 276 9.70 18.17 12.13
C ASP A 276 8.80 19.07 11.24
N PRO A 277 9.26 20.28 10.88
CA PRO A 277 8.44 21.20 10.12
C PRO A 277 8.13 20.70 8.70
N GLU A 278 9.02 19.94 8.07
CA GLU A 278 8.80 19.45 6.71
C GLU A 278 7.74 18.35 6.69
N VAL A 279 7.84 17.41 7.63
CA VAL A 279 6.84 16.34 7.79
C VAL A 279 5.49 16.93 8.16
N GLN A 280 5.42 17.86 9.12
CA GLN A 280 4.16 18.51 9.51
C GLN A 280 3.51 19.24 8.34
N ARG A 281 4.29 19.99 7.56
CA ARG A 281 3.83 20.73 6.39
C ARG A 281 3.26 19.80 5.31
N GLU A 282 3.99 18.75 4.94
CA GLU A 282 3.54 17.82 3.90
C GLU A 282 2.38 16.94 4.36
N ALA A 283 2.36 16.50 5.61
CA ALA A 283 1.25 15.73 6.18
C ALA A 283 -0.04 16.57 6.28
N CYS A 284 0.03 17.82 6.76
CA CYS A 284 -1.12 18.74 6.74
C CYS A 284 -1.59 19.02 5.31
N GLY A 285 -0.65 19.22 4.38
CA GLY A 285 -0.98 19.37 2.96
C GLY A 285 -1.65 18.13 2.36
N ALA A 286 -1.25 16.93 2.77
CA ALA A 286 -1.88 15.67 2.37
C ALA A 286 -3.31 15.56 2.93
N LEU A 287 -3.52 15.89 4.22
CA LEU A 287 -4.87 15.94 4.81
C LEU A 287 -5.80 16.87 4.02
N LYS A 288 -5.33 18.08 3.70
CA LYS A 288 -6.05 19.04 2.83
C LYS A 288 -6.43 18.41 1.48
N ALA A 289 -5.45 17.81 0.81
CA ALA A 289 -5.65 17.18 -0.50
C ALA A 289 -6.63 16.01 -0.47
N VAL A 290 -6.66 15.24 0.62
CA VAL A 290 -7.55 14.09 0.81
C VAL A 290 -8.98 14.52 1.14
N ALA A 291 -9.14 15.59 1.92
CA ALA A 291 -10.44 16.18 2.25
C ALA A 291 -11.07 16.94 1.08
N ALA A 292 -10.25 17.53 0.19
CA ALA A 292 -10.71 18.40 -0.88
C ALA A 292 -11.80 17.73 -1.76
N LYS A 293 -13.00 18.33 -1.76
CA LYS A 293 -14.18 17.84 -2.49
C LYS A 293 -14.52 16.36 -2.21
N HIS A 294 -14.22 15.88 -1.01
CA HIS A 294 -14.42 14.49 -0.61
C HIS A 294 -14.92 14.41 0.84
N PRO A 295 -16.24 14.59 1.07
CA PRO A 295 -16.80 14.74 2.41
C PRO A 295 -16.62 13.50 3.29
N VAL A 296 -16.68 12.30 2.71
CA VAL A 296 -16.42 11.04 3.44
C VAL A 296 -14.99 10.99 3.97
N GLY A 297 -14.01 11.41 3.15
CA GLY A 297 -12.61 11.49 3.58
C GLY A 297 -12.38 12.55 4.63
N ALA A 298 -13.00 13.72 4.47
CA ALA A 298 -12.92 14.79 5.47
C ALA A 298 -13.51 14.34 6.82
N GLN A 299 -14.68 13.68 6.83
CA GLN A 299 -15.25 13.13 8.05
C GLN A 299 -14.31 12.09 8.69
N ARG A 300 -13.72 11.19 7.90
CA ARG A 300 -12.77 10.20 8.42
C ARG A 300 -11.53 10.85 9.05
N ILE A 301 -11.03 11.93 8.45
CA ILE A 301 -9.92 12.71 9.01
C ILE A 301 -10.33 13.39 10.32
N ILE A 302 -11.54 13.94 10.40
CA ILE A 302 -12.10 14.52 11.64
C ILE A 302 -12.18 13.46 12.73
N ASP A 303 -12.68 12.26 12.42
CA ASP A 303 -12.80 11.14 13.36
C ASP A 303 -11.43 10.70 13.90
N CYS A 304 -10.36 10.85 13.10
CA CYS A 304 -8.99 10.57 13.52
C CYS A 304 -8.34 11.71 14.34
N GLY A 305 -9.08 12.79 14.63
CA GLY A 305 -8.60 13.96 15.36
C GLY A 305 -7.84 14.97 14.51
N GLY A 306 -8.01 14.96 13.19
CA GLY A 306 -7.23 15.78 12.25
C GLY A 306 -7.23 17.27 12.55
N ILE A 307 -8.35 17.84 13.01
CA ILE A 307 -8.42 19.27 13.42
C ILE A 307 -7.46 19.55 14.58
N MET A 308 -7.49 18.71 15.62
CA MET A 308 -6.61 18.86 16.78
C MET A 308 -5.14 18.66 16.42
N LEU A 309 -4.85 17.72 15.50
CA LEU A 309 -3.48 17.51 15.02
C LEU A 309 -2.96 18.71 14.22
N CYS A 310 -3.76 19.32 13.36
CA CYS A 310 -3.38 20.55 12.65
C CYS A 310 -3.14 21.71 13.63
N LEU A 311 -3.97 21.87 14.66
CA LEU A 311 -3.75 22.89 15.68
C LEU A 311 -2.46 22.64 16.47
N LYS A 312 -2.17 21.39 16.84
CA LYS A 312 -0.91 21.02 17.49
C LYS A 312 0.30 21.31 16.62
N ALA A 313 0.23 20.97 15.32
CA ALA A 313 1.29 21.27 14.37
C ALA A 313 1.65 22.76 14.35
N MET A 314 0.64 23.65 14.40
CA MET A 314 0.84 25.09 14.45
C MET A 314 1.49 25.58 15.76
N THR A 315 1.23 24.90 16.87
CA THR A 315 1.78 25.29 18.18
C THR A 315 3.16 24.70 18.46
N GLU A 316 3.40 23.47 18.00
CA GLU A 316 4.63 22.71 18.26
C GLU A 316 5.71 23.03 17.21
N CYS A 317 5.32 23.36 15.97
CA CYS A 317 6.20 23.81 14.90
C CYS A 317 5.83 25.23 14.43
N PRO A 318 6.44 26.29 15.00
CA PRO A 318 6.19 27.67 14.58
C PRO A 318 6.91 27.99 13.25
N ASP A 319 6.43 27.38 12.17
CA ASP A 319 6.84 27.61 10.79
C ASP A 319 5.64 28.12 9.98
N GLU A 320 5.85 29.16 9.16
CA GLU A 320 4.78 29.80 8.40
C GLU A 320 4.13 28.82 7.40
N ALA A 321 4.92 27.98 6.76
CA ALA A 321 4.42 27.04 5.77
C ALA A 321 3.66 25.87 6.42
N VAL A 322 4.05 25.43 7.62
CA VAL A 322 3.25 24.52 8.46
C VAL A 322 1.92 25.17 8.82
N GLY A 323 1.94 26.43 9.26
CA GLY A 323 0.74 27.21 9.58
C GLY A 323 -0.25 27.29 8.42
N ASP A 324 0.23 27.63 7.24
CA ASP A 324 -0.57 27.72 6.02
C ASP A 324 -1.17 26.36 5.61
N ALA A 325 -0.36 25.30 5.66
CA ALA A 325 -0.82 23.96 5.34
C ALA A 325 -1.89 23.47 6.33
N ALA A 326 -1.68 23.69 7.64
CA ALA A 326 -2.60 23.32 8.70
C ALA A 326 -3.92 24.11 8.61
N CYS A 327 -3.86 25.43 8.43
CA CYS A 327 -5.04 26.27 8.22
C CYS A 327 -5.82 25.82 6.98
N GLY A 328 -5.10 25.53 5.89
CA GLY A 328 -5.68 25.02 4.66
C GLY A 328 -6.39 23.68 4.84
N ALA A 329 -5.84 22.76 5.63
CA ALA A 329 -6.47 21.49 5.96
C ALA A 329 -7.74 21.71 6.79
N ILE A 330 -7.68 22.52 7.84
CA ILE A 330 -8.83 22.82 8.70
C ILE A 330 -9.98 23.43 7.89
N ALA A 331 -9.69 24.34 6.97
CA ALA A 331 -10.70 24.96 6.11
C ALA A 331 -11.44 23.93 5.23
N GLU A 332 -10.72 22.96 4.65
CA GLU A 332 -11.34 21.89 3.85
C GLU A 332 -12.16 20.93 4.72
N LEU A 333 -11.71 20.63 5.94
CA LEU A 333 -12.42 19.76 6.88
C LEU A 333 -13.73 20.40 7.37
N GLN A 334 -13.73 21.71 7.63
CA GLN A 334 -14.93 22.44 8.06
C GLN A 334 -15.97 22.57 6.94
N CYS A 335 -15.54 22.75 5.69
CA CYS A 335 -16.44 22.80 4.54
C CYS A 335 -17.17 21.47 4.29
N ALA A 336 -16.66 20.35 4.84
CA ALA A 336 -17.26 19.03 4.70
C ALA A 336 -18.23 18.67 5.83
N ALA A 337 -18.25 19.42 6.94
CA ALA A 337 -19.27 19.24 7.96
C ALA A 337 -20.63 19.67 7.40
N PRO A 338 -21.70 18.87 7.55
CA PRO A 338 -23.04 19.38 7.28
C PRO A 338 -23.28 20.58 8.20
N PRO A 339 -24.00 21.63 7.74
CA PRO A 339 -24.22 22.81 8.55
C PRO A 339 -24.80 22.41 9.90
N VAL A 340 -24.09 22.82 10.97
CA VAL A 340 -24.53 22.69 12.37
C VAL A 340 -25.75 23.61 12.54
N GLY A 341 -26.92 23.12 12.13
CA GLY A 341 -28.14 23.94 12.04
C GLY A 341 -29.41 23.26 11.54
N GLN A 342 -29.42 21.94 11.30
CA GLN A 342 -30.66 21.19 11.06
C GLN A 342 -30.70 19.92 11.93
N ARG A 343 -30.79 20.12 13.25
CA ARG A 343 -31.58 19.24 14.10
C ARG A 343 -32.85 20.03 14.43
N SER A 344 -34.00 19.37 14.27
CA SER A 344 -35.39 19.83 14.41
C SER A 344 -35.97 20.68 13.27
N GLY A 345 -36.53 19.99 12.28
CA GLY A 345 -37.52 20.51 11.35
C GLY A 345 -38.00 19.34 10.50
N GLY A 346 -39.12 18.72 10.89
CA GLY A 346 -39.69 17.59 10.18
C GLY A 346 -39.88 17.90 8.69
N ASP A 347 -39.55 16.93 7.85
CA ASP A 347 -39.65 16.99 6.40
C ASP A 347 -41.07 17.43 5.97
N ALA A 348 -41.18 18.68 5.53
CA ALA A 348 -42.40 19.20 4.90
C ALA A 348 -42.70 18.50 3.55
N SER A 349 -41.72 17.80 2.96
CA SER A 349 -41.92 16.95 1.78
C SER A 349 -42.64 15.65 2.12
N ASP A 350 -42.30 15.01 3.25
CA ASP A 350 -42.92 13.74 3.66
C ASP A 350 -44.39 13.92 4.08
N GLU A 351 -44.74 15.08 4.65
CA GLU A 351 -46.13 15.37 5.03
C GLU A 351 -47.02 15.70 3.81
N LEU A 352 -46.46 16.27 2.73
CA LEU A 352 -47.18 16.51 1.48
C LEU A 352 -47.42 15.22 0.69
N ASP A 353 -46.44 14.31 0.67
CA ASP A 353 -46.59 13.00 0.02
C ASP A 353 -47.51 12.06 0.82
N ALA A 354 -47.45 12.11 2.15
CA ALA A 354 -48.38 11.37 3.01
C ALA A 354 -49.84 11.89 2.90
N ARG A 355 -50.05 13.18 2.65
CA ARG A 355 -51.39 13.75 2.40
C ARG A 355 -51.92 13.40 1.01
N ARG A 356 -51.06 13.37 -0.02
CA ARG A 356 -51.44 12.90 -1.37
C ARG A 356 -51.84 11.43 -1.35
N LEU A 357 -51.08 10.56 -0.68
CA LEU A 357 -51.40 9.13 -0.57
C LEU A 357 -52.67 8.83 0.24
N ARG A 358 -53.10 9.71 1.15
CA ARG A 358 -54.37 9.56 1.87
C ARG A 358 -55.57 10.02 1.02
N ALA A 359 -55.41 11.09 0.23
CA ALA A 359 -56.45 11.57 -0.68
C ALA A 359 -56.70 10.62 -1.87
N GLU A 360 -55.75 9.74 -2.21
CA GLU A 360 -55.93 8.69 -3.23
C GLU A 360 -56.54 7.39 -2.68
N ARG A 361 -56.72 7.27 -1.36
CA ARG A 361 -57.26 6.07 -0.68
C ARG A 361 -58.68 6.24 -0.13
N GLU A 362 -59.21 7.46 -0.12
CA GLU A 362 -60.64 7.77 0.11
C GLU A 362 -61.36 7.93 -1.22
#